data_AF-J7QR92-F1
#
_entry.id   AF-J7QR92-F1
#
_cell.length_a   1.000
_cell.length_b   1.000
_cell.length_c   1.000
_cell.angle_alpha   90.00
_cell.angle_beta   90.00
_cell.angle_gamma   90.00
#
_symmetry.space_group_name_H-M   'P 1'
#
loop_
_entity.id
_entity.type
_entity.pdbx_description
1 polymer ?
#
loop_
_entity_poly.entity_id
_entity_poly.type
_entity_poly.pdbx_seq_one_letter_code
_entity_poly.pdbx_strand_id
1 'polypeptide(L)'
;MRNDWSQELMTLMLASVLSRDEAEIALARGADIIDCKAPSRGALGALPLDTVAEIVAFVDGRRPVSAVVELPHDVAHARRDFEEVVAAGVDYVKFALPATPDAVEIIEALAPLTARTKLVAVLFADLGPEFDTLEPLAGAGFHGAMLDTAHKGKGRLVDFMSVGALSEFVARCRELGLASGLAGALESPDVPRLLVTGADVLGFRGALCAHGERRAAIDARATMLIRDLIPSTRGAHAEFHAHWSFLGRGYIEPPGANDTDCVFLKDYVAPVEIGAYAHEHGHTQRVRFNVEAEVTRINGSDDMRSIFSYDVIMDAIKMILAGGHIELVETIAERLAESVLLHERVRAVTVQVEKLDVAPGAVGVKIRRVRAHEEARRVQPAPMRIDAVK
;
A
#
# COMPACT_ATOMS: atom_id res chain seq x y z
N MET A 1 8.42 -19.56 27.42
CA MET A 1 9.32 -19.62 26.24
C MET A 1 8.78 -18.62 25.24
N ARG A 2 9.56 -17.59 24.92
CA ARG A 2 9.25 -16.61 23.87
C ARG A 2 9.80 -17.21 22.58
N ASN A 3 8.91 -17.65 21.70
CA ASN A 3 9.18 -17.86 20.27
C ASN A 3 8.65 -16.61 19.57
N ASP A 4 9.13 -16.15 18.43
CA ASP A 4 10.35 -16.28 17.63
C ASP A 4 10.19 -15.11 16.63
N TRP A 5 11.25 -14.63 16.03
CA TRP A 5 11.30 -13.40 15.24
C TRP A 5 10.24 -13.33 14.11
N SER A 6 9.51 -12.20 14.06
CA SER A 6 8.81 -11.61 12.90
C SER A 6 8.13 -12.57 11.91
N GLN A 7 6.83 -12.84 12.06
CA GLN A 7 6.01 -13.02 10.87
C GLN A 7 6.05 -11.70 10.10
N GLU A 8 6.78 -11.66 8.98
CA GLU A 8 6.79 -10.52 8.07
C GLU A 8 5.34 -10.22 7.67
N LEU A 9 4.81 -9.08 8.13
CA LEU A 9 3.50 -8.55 7.73
C LEU A 9 3.57 -8.22 6.23
N MET A 10 3.24 -9.19 5.39
CA MET A 10 3.22 -9.02 3.94
C MET A 10 1.82 -8.66 3.47
N THR A 11 1.70 -7.48 2.87
CA THR A 11 0.48 -7.06 2.17
C THR A 11 0.25 -7.93 0.94
N LEU A 12 -0.94 -8.51 0.84
CA LEU A 12 -1.37 -9.37 -0.26
C LEU A 12 -2.01 -8.58 -1.40
N MET A 13 -1.79 -9.02 -2.62
CA MET A 13 -2.46 -8.50 -3.82
C MET A 13 -3.74 -9.27 -4.09
N LEU A 14 -4.89 -8.60 -4.01
CA LEU A 14 -6.18 -9.14 -4.43
C LEU A 14 -6.56 -8.62 -5.82
N ALA A 15 -6.84 -9.53 -6.75
CA ALA A 15 -7.23 -9.22 -8.11
C ALA A 15 -8.70 -9.56 -8.35
N SER A 16 -9.54 -8.55 -8.61
CA SER A 16 -10.94 -8.76 -8.97
C SER A 16 -11.06 -9.17 -10.45
N VAL A 17 -11.66 -10.33 -10.70
CA VAL A 17 -11.83 -10.98 -12.00
C VAL A 17 -13.31 -11.14 -12.34
N LEU A 18 -13.62 -11.20 -13.63
CA LEU A 18 -14.96 -11.43 -14.18
C LEU A 18 -15.15 -12.83 -14.76
N SER A 19 -14.08 -13.57 -15.01
CA SER A 19 -14.11 -14.86 -15.71
C SER A 19 -12.91 -15.73 -15.38
N ARG A 20 -12.98 -17.01 -15.77
CA ARG A 20 -11.87 -17.96 -15.69
C ARG A 20 -10.63 -17.49 -16.46
N ASP A 21 -10.79 -16.84 -17.61
CA ASP A 21 -9.65 -16.33 -18.39
C ASP A 21 -8.94 -15.15 -17.69
N GLU A 22 -9.70 -14.26 -17.06
CA GLU A 22 -9.11 -13.20 -16.24
C GLU A 22 -8.40 -13.77 -14.99
N ALA A 23 -8.96 -14.82 -14.38
CA ALA A 23 -8.34 -15.54 -13.27
C ALA A 23 -7.03 -16.21 -13.68
N GLU A 24 -6.94 -16.78 -14.88
CA GLU A 24 -5.69 -17.34 -15.44
C GLU A 24 -4.59 -16.29 -15.53
N ILE A 25 -4.91 -15.10 -16.06
CA ILE A 25 -3.95 -14.00 -16.16
C ILE A 25 -3.52 -13.54 -14.76
N ALA A 26 -4.48 -13.26 -13.88
CA ALA A 26 -4.19 -12.78 -12.53
C ALA A 26 -3.30 -13.76 -11.75
N LEU A 27 -3.62 -15.05 -11.81
CA LEU A 27 -2.84 -16.11 -11.15
C LEU A 27 -1.43 -16.22 -11.73
N ALA A 28 -1.29 -16.22 -13.05
CA ALA A 28 0.01 -16.31 -13.73
C ALA A 28 0.92 -15.11 -13.42
N ARG A 29 0.33 -13.94 -13.10
CA ARG A 29 1.05 -12.69 -12.80
C ARG A 29 1.20 -12.39 -11.31
N GLY A 30 0.87 -13.34 -10.45
CA GLY A 30 1.23 -13.29 -9.03
C GLY A 30 0.20 -12.61 -8.12
N ALA A 31 -1.07 -12.56 -8.52
CA ALA A 31 -2.14 -12.26 -7.56
C ALA A 31 -2.12 -13.28 -6.42
N ASP A 32 -2.22 -12.80 -5.18
CA ASP A 32 -2.25 -13.65 -3.99
C ASP A 32 -3.67 -14.16 -3.70
N ILE A 33 -4.69 -13.35 -4.03
CA ILE A 33 -6.10 -13.68 -3.87
C ILE A 33 -6.83 -13.39 -5.19
N ILE A 34 -7.61 -14.36 -5.67
CA ILE A 34 -8.52 -14.18 -6.82
C ILE A 34 -9.90 -13.78 -6.29
N ASP A 35 -10.47 -12.70 -6.80
CA ASP A 35 -11.74 -12.16 -6.31
C ASP A 35 -12.82 -12.14 -7.40
N CYS A 36 -13.86 -12.95 -7.19
CA CYS A 36 -15.01 -13.03 -8.06
C CYS A 36 -15.97 -11.87 -7.78
N LYS A 37 -15.87 -10.80 -8.58
CA LYS A 37 -16.60 -9.55 -8.37
C LYS A 37 -16.93 -8.86 -9.68
N ALA A 38 -18.19 -8.44 -9.85
CA ALA A 38 -18.72 -7.81 -11.05
C ALA A 38 -18.96 -6.30 -10.88
N PRO A 39 -18.03 -5.40 -11.26
CA PRO A 39 -18.20 -3.96 -11.07
C PRO A 39 -19.34 -3.35 -11.90
N SER A 40 -19.83 -4.04 -12.93
CA SER A 40 -20.98 -3.62 -13.74
C SER A 40 -22.31 -3.69 -12.98
N ARG A 41 -22.36 -4.45 -11.87
CA ARG A 41 -23.55 -4.62 -11.02
C ARG A 41 -23.48 -3.80 -9.72
N GLY A 42 -22.62 -2.79 -9.68
CA GLY A 42 -22.40 -1.95 -8.50
C GLY A 42 -21.02 -2.20 -7.87
N ALA A 43 -20.75 -1.53 -6.75
CA ALA A 43 -19.42 -1.55 -6.18
C ALA A 43 -18.98 -2.88 -5.59
N LEU A 44 -19.94 -3.70 -5.18
CA LEU A 44 -19.79 -5.10 -4.76
C LEU A 44 -20.85 -5.94 -5.45
N GLY A 45 -20.85 -5.91 -6.79
CA GLY A 45 -21.71 -6.79 -7.57
C GLY A 45 -21.24 -8.24 -7.54
N ALA A 46 -22.15 -9.17 -7.33
CA ALA A 46 -21.88 -10.60 -7.36
C ALA A 46 -21.73 -11.12 -8.81
N LEU A 47 -20.82 -12.08 -9.02
CA LEU A 47 -20.80 -12.86 -10.26
C LEU A 47 -21.85 -13.98 -10.20
N PRO A 48 -22.35 -14.45 -11.36
CA PRO A 48 -23.15 -15.67 -11.42
C PRO A 48 -22.43 -16.86 -10.76
N LEU A 49 -23.18 -17.68 -10.01
CA LEU A 49 -22.62 -18.77 -9.20
C LEU A 49 -21.90 -19.84 -10.03
N ASP A 50 -22.38 -20.12 -11.24
CA ASP A 50 -21.74 -21.01 -12.22
C ASP A 50 -20.35 -20.48 -12.64
N THR A 51 -20.23 -19.16 -12.84
CA THR A 51 -18.95 -18.49 -13.13
C THR A 51 -18.00 -18.57 -11.93
N VAL A 52 -18.52 -18.37 -10.70
CA VAL A 52 -17.72 -18.53 -9.47
C VAL A 52 -17.20 -19.97 -9.36
N ALA A 53 -18.06 -20.96 -9.55
CA ALA A 53 -17.69 -22.38 -9.49
C ALA A 53 -16.66 -22.75 -10.56
N GLU A 54 -16.78 -22.21 -11.78
CA GLU A 54 -15.78 -22.38 -12.84
C GLU A 54 -14.41 -21.80 -12.43
N ILE A 55 -14.38 -20.59 -11.85
CA ILE A 55 -13.14 -19.97 -11.38
C ILE A 55 -12.53 -20.76 -10.23
N VAL A 56 -13.33 -21.20 -9.24
CA VAL A 56 -12.84 -22.02 -8.12
C VAL A 56 -12.24 -23.34 -8.63
N ALA A 57 -12.96 -24.04 -9.51
CA ALA A 57 -12.48 -25.29 -10.11
C ALA A 57 -11.22 -25.08 -10.95
N PHE A 58 -11.10 -23.96 -11.66
CA PHE A 58 -9.89 -23.62 -12.38
C PHE A 58 -8.73 -23.33 -11.42
N VAL A 59 -8.92 -22.48 -10.40
CA VAL A 59 -7.85 -22.09 -9.46
C VAL A 59 -7.32 -23.31 -8.69
N ASP A 60 -8.19 -24.27 -8.34
CA ASP A 60 -7.82 -25.59 -7.81
C ASP A 60 -6.86 -25.51 -6.60
N GLY A 61 -7.19 -24.64 -5.63
CA GLY A 61 -6.42 -24.46 -4.41
C GLY A 61 -5.04 -23.80 -4.57
N ARG A 62 -4.64 -23.39 -5.78
CA ARG A 62 -3.34 -22.73 -6.02
C ARG A 62 -3.23 -21.39 -5.31
N ARG A 63 -4.34 -20.68 -5.17
CA ARG A 63 -4.50 -19.43 -4.41
C ARG A 63 -5.90 -19.37 -3.81
N PRO A 64 -6.09 -18.64 -2.69
CA PRO A 64 -7.42 -18.42 -2.17
C PRO A 64 -8.33 -17.68 -3.15
N VAL A 65 -9.59 -18.10 -3.19
CA VAL A 65 -10.64 -17.47 -3.98
C VAL A 65 -11.63 -16.77 -3.04
N SER A 66 -11.91 -15.50 -3.30
CA SER A 66 -13.00 -14.76 -2.66
C SER A 66 -14.14 -14.55 -3.64
N ALA A 67 -15.37 -14.49 -3.14
CA ALA A 67 -16.53 -14.10 -3.94
C ALA A 67 -17.42 -13.12 -3.20
N VAL A 68 -18.09 -12.27 -3.96
CA VAL A 68 -19.02 -11.28 -3.42
C VAL A 68 -20.43 -11.84 -3.35
N VAL A 69 -21.11 -11.62 -2.22
CA VAL A 69 -22.55 -11.81 -2.07
C VAL A 69 -23.20 -10.44 -1.86
N GLU A 70 -24.23 -10.15 -2.65
CA GLU A 70 -25.07 -8.96 -2.46
C GLU A 70 -26.06 -9.25 -1.33
N LEU A 71 -26.15 -8.37 -0.32
CA LEU A 71 -27.12 -8.55 0.76
C LEU A 71 -28.53 -8.19 0.26
N PRO A 72 -29.48 -9.14 0.21
CA PRO A 72 -30.87 -8.83 -0.04
C PRO A 72 -31.50 -8.15 1.19
N HIS A 73 -32.69 -7.58 1.01
CA HIS A 73 -33.45 -6.91 2.08
C HIS A 73 -33.94 -7.87 3.18
N ASP A 74 -33.87 -9.18 2.97
CA ASP A 74 -34.30 -10.18 3.94
C ASP A 74 -33.14 -11.12 4.35
N VAL A 75 -33.02 -11.33 5.66
CA VAL A 75 -31.91 -12.08 6.27
C VAL A 75 -31.91 -13.57 5.89
N ALA A 76 -33.09 -14.16 5.65
CA ALA A 76 -33.20 -15.58 5.31
C ALA A 76 -32.71 -15.87 3.88
N HIS A 77 -32.96 -14.96 2.94
CA HIS A 77 -32.44 -14.99 1.59
C HIS A 77 -30.95 -14.70 1.59
N ALA A 78 -30.50 -13.71 2.37
CA ALA A 78 -29.08 -13.42 2.54
C ALA A 78 -28.31 -14.68 2.98
N ARG A 79 -28.80 -15.39 3.99
CA ARG A 79 -28.17 -16.62 4.45
C ARG A 79 -28.08 -17.70 3.37
N ARG A 80 -29.13 -17.87 2.55
CA ARG A 80 -29.12 -18.86 1.46
C ARG A 80 -28.06 -18.52 0.40
N ASP A 81 -27.98 -17.26 -0.02
CA ASP A 81 -27.01 -16.83 -1.03
C ASP A 81 -25.56 -17.01 -0.53
N PHE A 82 -25.31 -16.74 0.75
CA PHE A 82 -24.02 -17.06 1.37
C PHE A 82 -23.76 -18.56 1.40
N GLU A 83 -24.73 -19.39 1.80
CA GLU A 83 -24.58 -20.85 1.86
C GLU A 83 -24.29 -21.44 0.47
N GLU A 84 -24.90 -20.93 -0.60
CA GLU A 84 -24.65 -21.33 -1.99
C GLU A 84 -23.23 -20.98 -2.44
N VAL A 85 -22.76 -19.75 -2.18
CA VAL A 85 -21.39 -19.33 -2.51
C VAL A 85 -20.36 -20.11 -1.69
N VAL A 86 -20.63 -20.38 -0.42
CA VAL A 86 -19.76 -21.24 0.42
C VAL A 86 -19.71 -22.67 -0.14
N ALA A 87 -20.84 -23.22 -0.60
CA ALA A 87 -20.88 -24.53 -1.22
C ALA A 87 -20.12 -24.60 -2.56
N ALA A 88 -19.91 -23.45 -3.23
CA ALA A 88 -19.06 -23.35 -4.42
C ALA A 88 -17.55 -23.51 -4.12
N GLY A 89 -17.15 -23.52 -2.84
CA GLY A 89 -15.78 -23.80 -2.41
C GLY A 89 -14.87 -22.57 -2.32
N VAL A 90 -15.43 -21.37 -2.15
CA VAL A 90 -14.62 -20.16 -1.93
C VAL A 90 -14.02 -20.12 -0.52
N ASP A 91 -12.81 -19.57 -0.41
CA ASP A 91 -12.11 -19.39 0.87
C ASP A 91 -12.64 -18.19 1.66
N TYR A 92 -13.11 -17.17 0.93
CA TYR A 92 -13.63 -15.92 1.50
C TYR A 92 -14.96 -15.52 0.88
N VAL A 93 -15.87 -15.02 1.70
CA VAL A 93 -17.09 -14.36 1.24
C VAL A 93 -17.04 -12.89 1.63
N LYS A 94 -17.22 -12.01 0.65
CA LYS A 94 -17.23 -10.55 0.83
C LYS A 94 -18.63 -10.00 0.61
N PHE A 95 -19.02 -9.01 1.39
CA PHE A 95 -20.29 -8.32 1.21
C PHE A 95 -20.22 -6.89 1.71
N ALA A 96 -21.10 -6.03 1.18
CA ALA A 96 -21.24 -4.66 1.67
C ALA A 96 -21.98 -4.67 3.00
N LEU A 97 -21.36 -4.23 4.10
CA LEU A 97 -22.10 -4.00 5.33
C LEU A 97 -22.79 -2.62 5.22
N PRO A 98 -24.13 -2.55 5.31
CA PRO A 98 -24.82 -1.28 5.21
C PRO A 98 -24.49 -0.39 6.42
N ALA A 99 -24.32 0.90 6.18
CA ALA A 99 -24.20 1.91 7.23
C ALA A 99 -25.59 2.29 7.79
N THR A 100 -26.29 1.28 8.32
CA THR A 100 -27.64 1.41 8.89
C THR A 100 -27.65 0.87 10.32
N PRO A 101 -28.63 1.26 11.16
CA PRO A 101 -28.77 0.73 12.52
C PRO A 101 -28.85 -0.81 12.57
N ASP A 102 -29.33 -1.43 11.51
CA ASP A 102 -29.52 -2.89 11.39
C ASP A 102 -28.21 -3.66 11.13
N ALA A 103 -27.06 -2.96 11.01
CA ALA A 103 -25.76 -3.59 10.75
C ALA A 103 -25.41 -4.68 11.79
N VAL A 104 -25.73 -4.45 13.07
CA VAL A 104 -25.50 -5.43 14.14
C VAL A 104 -26.36 -6.67 13.95
N GLU A 105 -27.64 -6.51 13.60
CA GLU A 105 -28.55 -7.65 13.35
C GLU A 105 -28.06 -8.51 12.18
N ILE A 106 -27.54 -7.87 11.12
CA ILE A 106 -26.93 -8.56 9.97
C ILE A 106 -25.68 -9.34 10.41
N ILE A 107 -24.82 -8.73 11.22
CA ILE A 107 -23.61 -9.38 11.73
C ILE A 107 -23.97 -10.62 12.55
N GLU A 108 -24.93 -10.50 13.48
CA GLU A 108 -25.39 -11.61 14.31
C GLU A 108 -26.01 -12.74 13.48
N ALA A 109 -26.79 -12.41 12.46
CA ALA A 109 -27.42 -13.40 11.59
C ALA A 109 -26.40 -14.19 10.74
N LEU A 110 -25.30 -13.55 10.35
CA LEU A 110 -24.23 -14.16 9.54
C LEU A 110 -23.15 -14.85 10.40
N ALA A 111 -23.06 -14.53 11.70
CA ALA A 111 -22.06 -15.10 12.61
C ALA A 111 -21.94 -16.63 12.55
N PRO A 112 -23.02 -17.44 12.46
CA PRO A 112 -22.89 -18.90 12.38
C PRO A 112 -22.11 -19.41 11.15
N LEU A 113 -21.99 -18.61 10.09
CA LEU A 113 -21.29 -18.99 8.86
C LEU A 113 -19.77 -18.84 8.98
N THR A 114 -19.26 -18.08 9.95
CA THR A 114 -17.82 -17.85 10.16
C THR A 114 -17.09 -19.14 10.56
N ALA A 115 -17.80 -20.13 11.11
CA ALA A 115 -17.28 -21.46 11.39
C ALA A 115 -17.01 -22.30 10.13
N ARG A 116 -17.55 -21.90 8.96
CA ARG A 116 -17.47 -22.64 7.70
C ARG A 116 -16.63 -21.95 6.63
N THR A 117 -16.56 -20.62 6.65
CA THR A 117 -15.82 -19.81 5.68
C THR A 117 -15.32 -18.51 6.31
N LYS A 118 -14.38 -17.83 5.68
CA LYS A 118 -13.90 -16.52 6.14
C LYS A 118 -14.81 -15.41 5.61
N LEU A 119 -15.58 -14.79 6.50
CA LEU A 119 -16.40 -13.63 6.14
C LEU A 119 -15.59 -12.34 6.26
N VAL A 120 -15.71 -11.48 5.24
CA VAL A 120 -15.08 -10.16 5.20
C VAL A 120 -16.15 -9.10 4.92
N ALA A 121 -16.38 -8.22 5.88
CA ALA A 121 -17.31 -7.10 5.74
C ALA A 121 -16.64 -5.95 4.99
N VAL A 122 -17.34 -5.35 4.03
CA VAL A 122 -16.84 -4.19 3.29
C VAL A 122 -17.60 -2.94 3.69
N LEU A 123 -16.86 -1.93 4.13
CA LEU A 123 -17.33 -0.59 4.46
C LEU A 123 -16.99 0.35 3.29
N PHE A 124 -17.85 1.33 3.03
CA PHE A 124 -17.64 2.27 1.92
C PHE A 124 -17.08 3.61 2.39
N ALA A 125 -15.87 3.95 1.94
CA ALA A 125 -15.14 5.15 2.32
C ALA A 125 -15.88 6.45 1.95
N ASP A 126 -16.56 6.47 0.81
CA ASP A 126 -17.33 7.62 0.29
C ASP A 126 -18.72 7.78 0.93
N LEU A 127 -19.06 6.93 1.90
CA LEU A 127 -20.30 7.02 2.69
C LEU A 127 -20.05 7.37 4.16
N GLY A 128 -18.81 7.71 4.54
CA GLY A 128 -18.46 8.05 5.92
C GLY A 128 -18.58 6.84 6.86
N PRO A 129 -17.72 5.81 6.70
CA PRO A 129 -17.86 4.58 7.47
C PRO A 129 -17.52 4.81 8.95
N GLU A 130 -18.31 4.22 9.83
CA GLU A 130 -18.07 4.23 11.29
C GLU A 130 -17.33 2.96 11.71
N PHE A 131 -16.17 3.11 12.35
CA PHE A 131 -15.31 1.99 12.75
C PHE A 131 -15.75 1.28 14.03
N ASP A 132 -16.74 1.81 14.74
CA ASP A 132 -17.35 1.15 15.91
C ASP A 132 -18.00 -0.19 15.51
N THR A 133 -18.37 -0.35 14.24
CA THR A 133 -18.88 -1.61 13.67
C THR A 133 -17.83 -2.74 13.62
N LEU A 134 -16.54 -2.44 13.79
CA LEU A 134 -15.48 -3.44 13.81
C LEU A 134 -15.52 -4.33 15.06
N GLU A 135 -15.93 -3.79 16.22
CA GLU A 135 -16.02 -4.59 17.45
C GLU A 135 -17.10 -5.68 17.35
N PRO A 136 -18.34 -5.40 16.90
CA PRO A 136 -19.33 -6.45 16.63
C PRO A 136 -18.85 -7.49 15.62
N LEU A 137 -18.16 -7.08 14.55
CA LEU A 137 -17.60 -8.01 13.55
C LEU A 137 -16.61 -8.99 14.19
N ALA A 138 -15.67 -8.48 14.98
CA ALA A 138 -14.71 -9.31 15.69
C ALA A 138 -15.39 -10.25 16.70
N GLY A 139 -16.37 -9.73 17.47
CA GLY A 139 -17.15 -10.53 18.42
C GLY A 139 -17.95 -11.65 17.76
N ALA A 140 -18.39 -11.46 16.51
CA ALA A 140 -19.11 -12.46 15.72
C ALA A 140 -18.19 -13.47 14.98
N GLY A 141 -16.86 -13.34 15.12
CA GLY A 141 -15.89 -14.24 14.52
C GLY A 141 -15.60 -13.98 13.04
N PHE A 142 -15.88 -12.79 12.53
CA PHE A 142 -15.52 -12.42 11.16
C PHE A 142 -14.00 -12.47 10.97
N HIS A 143 -13.57 -12.77 9.74
CA HIS A 143 -12.14 -12.84 9.44
C HIS A 143 -11.52 -11.46 9.28
N GLY A 144 -12.26 -10.50 8.73
CA GLY A 144 -11.72 -9.19 8.45
C GLY A 144 -12.74 -8.15 8.02
N ALA A 145 -12.22 -6.93 7.84
CA ALA A 145 -12.95 -5.81 7.29
C ALA A 145 -12.16 -5.17 6.15
N MET A 146 -12.86 -4.58 5.19
CA MET A 146 -12.26 -3.95 4.01
C MET A 146 -12.91 -2.59 3.73
N LEU A 147 -12.12 -1.61 3.31
CA LEU A 147 -12.62 -0.34 2.74
C LEU A 147 -12.65 -0.42 1.22
N ASP A 148 -13.74 0.03 0.60
CA ASP A 148 -13.88 0.26 -0.86
C ASP A 148 -14.67 1.56 -1.12
N THR A 149 -14.90 1.93 -2.38
CA THR A 149 -15.77 3.04 -2.79
C THR A 149 -17.09 2.54 -3.36
N ALA A 150 -18.23 3.06 -2.92
CA ALA A 150 -19.56 2.72 -3.42
C ALA A 150 -19.81 3.33 -4.80
N HIS A 151 -19.53 4.62 -4.96
CA HIS A 151 -19.83 5.34 -6.19
C HIS A 151 -18.66 5.28 -7.18
N LYS A 152 -18.76 4.40 -8.16
CA LYS A 152 -17.72 4.26 -9.17
C LYS A 152 -17.64 5.51 -10.06
N GLY A 153 -16.44 6.05 -10.21
CA GLY A 153 -16.15 7.25 -11.02
C GLY A 153 -16.26 8.58 -10.29
N LYS A 154 -16.58 8.59 -8.98
CA LYS A 154 -16.66 9.82 -8.17
C LYS A 154 -15.41 10.13 -7.34
N GLY A 155 -14.38 9.28 -7.42
CA GLY A 155 -13.13 9.43 -6.67
C GLY A 155 -12.50 8.07 -6.36
N ARG A 156 -11.25 8.11 -5.91
CA ARG A 156 -10.46 6.97 -5.43
C ARG A 156 -10.49 6.94 -3.90
N LEU A 157 -10.11 5.81 -3.30
CA LEU A 157 -10.06 5.66 -1.85
C LEU A 157 -9.32 6.82 -1.17
N VAL A 158 -8.15 7.16 -1.70
CA VAL A 158 -7.26 8.22 -1.20
C VAL A 158 -7.78 9.64 -1.42
N ASP A 159 -8.85 9.81 -2.20
CA ASP A 159 -9.52 11.10 -2.39
C ASP A 159 -10.60 11.31 -1.30
N PHE A 160 -11.11 10.24 -0.69
CA PHE A 160 -12.11 10.28 0.39
C PHE A 160 -11.49 10.15 1.78
N MET A 161 -10.40 9.40 1.92
CA MET A 161 -9.75 9.12 3.19
C MET A 161 -8.25 9.39 3.12
N SER A 162 -7.74 10.12 4.12
CA SER A 162 -6.30 10.36 4.26
C SER A 162 -5.57 9.06 4.63
N VAL A 163 -4.28 8.97 4.31
CA VAL A 163 -3.44 7.83 4.72
C VAL A 163 -3.45 7.63 6.24
N GLY A 164 -3.57 8.72 7.02
CA GLY A 164 -3.73 8.67 8.47
C GLY A 164 -5.02 7.97 8.92
N ALA A 165 -6.16 8.34 8.34
CA ALA A 165 -7.44 7.67 8.63
C ALA A 165 -7.45 6.20 8.18
N LEU A 166 -6.80 5.90 7.05
CA LEU A 166 -6.63 4.51 6.60
C LEU A 166 -5.72 3.71 7.55
N SER A 167 -4.69 4.33 8.11
CA SER A 167 -3.82 3.70 9.11
C SER A 167 -4.55 3.45 10.43
N GLU A 168 -5.45 4.35 10.85
CA GLU A 168 -6.32 4.16 12.00
C GLU A 168 -7.24 2.96 11.82
N PHE A 169 -7.90 2.85 10.65
CA PHE A 169 -8.70 1.68 10.30
C PHE A 169 -7.92 0.36 10.40
N VAL A 170 -6.70 0.32 9.81
CA VAL A 170 -5.83 -0.86 9.84
C VAL A 170 -5.39 -1.18 11.26
N ALA A 171 -5.00 -0.18 12.05
CA ALA A 171 -4.61 -0.36 13.44
C ALA A 171 -5.76 -0.92 14.27
N ARG A 172 -6.98 -0.41 14.07
CA ARG A 172 -8.18 -0.87 14.77
C ARG A 172 -8.54 -2.31 14.42
N CYS A 173 -8.45 -2.68 13.14
CA CYS A 173 -8.62 -4.08 12.72
C CYS A 173 -7.60 -4.98 13.42
N ARG A 174 -6.32 -4.57 13.45
CA ARG A 174 -5.24 -5.33 14.10
C ARG A 174 -5.47 -5.51 15.60
N GLU A 175 -5.90 -4.47 16.32
CA GLU A 175 -6.24 -4.54 17.75
C GLU A 175 -7.34 -5.56 18.03
N LEU A 176 -8.31 -5.66 17.11
CA LEU A 176 -9.45 -6.57 17.21
C LEU A 176 -9.18 -7.96 16.61
N GLY A 177 -7.97 -8.22 16.10
CA GLY A 177 -7.60 -9.49 15.47
C GLY A 177 -8.26 -9.72 14.10
N LEU A 178 -8.75 -8.66 13.46
CA LEU A 178 -9.34 -8.69 12.11
C LEU A 178 -8.27 -8.45 11.04
N ALA A 179 -8.34 -9.17 9.93
CA ALA A 179 -7.60 -8.83 8.73
C ALA A 179 -8.15 -7.55 8.09
N SER A 180 -7.26 -6.69 7.60
CA SER A 180 -7.58 -5.39 7.03
C SER A 180 -7.37 -5.38 5.51
N GLY A 181 -8.34 -4.84 4.77
CA GLY A 181 -8.24 -4.66 3.32
C GLY A 181 -8.50 -3.24 2.87
N LEU A 182 -7.78 -2.76 1.86
CA LEU A 182 -8.01 -1.46 1.22
C LEU A 182 -8.22 -1.64 -0.30
N ALA A 183 -9.31 -1.11 -0.83
CA ALA A 183 -9.62 -1.02 -2.25
C ALA A 183 -10.36 0.28 -2.56
N GLY A 184 -10.72 0.47 -3.83
CA GLY A 184 -11.48 1.64 -4.26
C GLY A 184 -10.74 2.45 -5.31
N ALA A 185 -10.82 1.97 -6.56
CA ALA A 185 -10.17 2.59 -7.71
C ALA A 185 -8.67 2.91 -7.48
N LEU A 186 -7.97 2.00 -6.78
CA LEU A 186 -6.54 2.10 -6.56
C LEU A 186 -5.78 2.03 -7.88
N GLU A 187 -4.75 2.85 -7.99
CA GLU A 187 -3.83 2.93 -9.13
C GLU A 187 -2.39 2.63 -8.67
N SER A 188 -1.48 2.44 -9.63
CA SER A 188 -0.07 2.13 -9.35
C SER A 188 0.58 3.12 -8.37
N PRO A 189 0.39 4.45 -8.47
CA PRO A 189 0.96 5.39 -7.50
C PRO A 189 0.41 5.22 -6.08
N ASP A 190 -0.77 4.64 -5.89
CA ASP A 190 -1.37 4.47 -4.56
C ASP A 190 -0.75 3.31 -3.78
N VAL A 191 -0.17 2.33 -4.46
CA VAL A 191 0.42 1.14 -3.83
C VAL A 191 1.47 1.49 -2.76
N PRO A 192 2.57 2.21 -3.07
CA PRO A 192 3.57 2.55 -2.04
C PRO A 192 2.99 3.41 -0.92
N ARG A 193 2.00 4.26 -1.23
CA ARG A 193 1.32 5.14 -0.28
C ARG A 193 0.48 4.36 0.73
N LEU A 194 -0.06 3.22 0.32
CA LEU A 194 -0.89 2.38 1.16
C LEU A 194 -0.09 1.29 1.88
N LEU A 195 1.06 0.87 1.37
CA LEU A 195 1.94 -0.08 2.07
C LEU A 195 2.37 0.42 3.45
N VAL A 196 2.56 1.73 3.63
CA VAL A 196 2.93 2.31 4.94
C VAL A 196 1.85 2.13 6.02
N THR A 197 0.59 1.91 5.62
CA THR A 197 -0.51 1.64 6.56
C THR A 197 -0.35 0.26 7.22
N GLY A 198 0.37 -0.65 6.57
CA GLY A 198 0.49 -2.05 6.99
C GLY A 198 -0.80 -2.86 6.82
N ALA A 199 -1.67 -2.47 5.87
CA ALA A 199 -2.86 -3.23 5.50
C ALA A 199 -2.49 -4.64 5.02
N ASP A 200 -3.32 -5.63 5.34
CA ASP A 200 -3.06 -7.03 5.00
C ASP A 200 -3.38 -7.32 3.52
N VAL A 201 -4.31 -6.59 2.91
CA VAL A 201 -4.73 -6.79 1.51
C VAL A 201 -4.92 -5.46 0.78
N LEU A 202 -4.39 -5.34 -0.42
CA LEU A 202 -4.76 -4.29 -1.39
C LEU A 202 -5.54 -4.89 -2.56
N GLY A 203 -6.71 -4.33 -2.86
CA GLY A 203 -7.63 -4.84 -3.88
C GLY A 203 -7.68 -4.00 -5.16
N PHE A 204 -7.51 -4.66 -6.31
CA PHE A 204 -7.41 -4.02 -7.62
C PHE A 204 -8.38 -4.60 -8.65
N ARG A 205 -8.89 -3.72 -9.52
CA ARG A 205 -9.59 -4.09 -10.76
C ARG A 205 -9.12 -3.20 -11.91
N GLY A 206 -9.44 -1.90 -11.84
CA GLY A 206 -9.16 -0.94 -12.91
C GLY A 206 -7.68 -0.91 -13.28
N ALA A 207 -6.80 -0.83 -12.28
CA ALA A 207 -5.34 -0.86 -12.50
C ALA A 207 -4.79 -2.17 -13.08
N LEU A 208 -5.59 -3.25 -13.12
CA LEU A 208 -5.21 -4.51 -13.76
C LEU A 208 -5.75 -4.61 -15.20
N CYS A 209 -6.67 -3.73 -15.60
CA CYS A 209 -7.27 -3.71 -16.92
C CYS A 209 -6.44 -2.88 -17.90
N ALA A 210 -6.57 -3.18 -19.19
CA ALA A 210 -5.99 -2.33 -20.25
C ALA A 210 -6.45 -0.87 -20.10
N HIS A 211 -5.51 0.07 -20.19
CA HIS A 211 -5.73 1.52 -20.07
C HIS A 211 -6.40 1.97 -18.75
N GLY A 212 -6.40 1.15 -17.69
CA GLY A 212 -7.07 1.48 -16.44
C GLY A 212 -8.60 1.30 -16.49
N GLU A 213 -9.14 0.83 -17.61
CA GLU A 213 -10.58 0.70 -17.80
C GLU A 213 -11.15 -0.52 -17.09
N ARG A 214 -11.74 -0.32 -15.91
CA ARG A 214 -12.26 -1.41 -15.03
C ARG A 214 -13.25 -2.42 -15.64
N ARG A 215 -13.78 -2.14 -16.84
CA ARG A 215 -14.71 -3.00 -17.59
C ARG A 215 -14.01 -3.77 -18.71
N ALA A 216 -12.80 -3.36 -19.10
CA ALA A 216 -11.97 -4.06 -20.05
C ALA A 216 -11.39 -5.33 -19.41
N ALA A 217 -10.90 -6.23 -20.26
CA ALA A 217 -10.22 -7.43 -19.81
C ALA A 217 -8.99 -7.10 -18.95
N ILE A 218 -8.67 -7.98 -18.00
CA ILE A 218 -7.38 -7.93 -17.29
C ILE A 218 -6.25 -8.00 -18.33
N ASP A 219 -5.31 -7.07 -18.21
CA ASP A 219 -4.09 -7.00 -19.00
C ASP A 219 -2.91 -7.57 -18.19
N ALA A 220 -2.13 -8.44 -18.82
CA ALA A 220 -1.01 -9.10 -18.18
C ALA A 220 0.10 -8.13 -17.73
N ARG A 221 0.36 -7.07 -18.50
CA ARG A 221 1.40 -6.08 -18.17
C ARG A 221 0.96 -5.19 -17.02
N ALA A 222 -0.27 -4.71 -17.05
CA ALA A 222 -0.90 -3.96 -15.97
C ALA A 222 -0.90 -4.76 -14.65
N THR A 223 -1.21 -6.06 -14.71
CA THR A 223 -1.18 -6.92 -13.54
C THR A 223 0.23 -7.10 -12.96
N MET A 224 1.24 -7.33 -13.81
CA MET A 224 2.63 -7.37 -13.36
C MET A 224 3.08 -6.03 -12.78
N LEU A 225 2.61 -4.89 -13.32
CA LEU A 225 2.92 -3.55 -12.82
C LEU A 225 2.50 -3.38 -11.36
N ILE A 226 1.28 -3.78 -11.03
CA ILE A 226 0.80 -3.73 -9.65
C ILE A 226 1.51 -4.74 -8.75
N ARG A 227 1.72 -5.97 -9.22
CA ARG A 227 2.39 -7.01 -8.43
C ARG A 227 3.78 -6.58 -7.99
N ASP A 228 4.57 -6.02 -8.90
CA ASP A 228 5.96 -5.65 -8.62
C ASP A 228 6.08 -4.49 -7.62
N LEU A 229 5.02 -3.69 -7.45
CA LEU A 229 4.96 -2.63 -6.45
C LEU A 229 4.64 -3.14 -5.03
N ILE A 230 4.12 -4.36 -4.90
CA ILE A 230 3.77 -4.95 -3.60
C ILE A 230 4.89 -5.93 -3.21
N PRO A 231 5.59 -5.71 -2.08
CA PRO A 231 6.63 -6.62 -1.61
C PRO A 231 6.11 -8.06 -1.56
N SER A 232 6.86 -8.99 -2.14
CA SER A 232 6.58 -10.42 -2.04
C SER A 232 7.84 -11.13 -1.60
N THR A 233 7.70 -12.25 -0.91
CA THR A 233 8.80 -13.15 -0.53
C THR A 233 9.43 -13.87 -1.73
N ARG A 234 9.41 -13.27 -2.93
CA ARG A 234 10.33 -13.64 -4.02
C ARG A 234 11.57 -12.75 -3.92
N GLY A 235 12.45 -13.04 -2.95
CA GLY A 235 13.70 -12.29 -2.87
C GLY A 235 14.58 -12.43 -1.63
N ALA A 236 14.17 -13.09 -0.54
CA ALA A 236 15.08 -13.27 0.59
C ALA A 236 16.29 -14.18 0.26
N HIS A 237 16.31 -14.91 -0.86
CA HIS A 237 17.43 -15.76 -1.28
C HIS A 237 17.49 -16.03 -2.81
N ALA A 238 17.48 -14.99 -3.66
CA ALA A 238 17.63 -15.20 -5.12
C ALA A 238 18.68 -14.34 -5.85
N GLU A 239 19.43 -13.48 -5.16
CA GLU A 239 20.60 -12.79 -5.75
C GLU A 239 21.87 -12.82 -4.88
N PHE A 240 22.02 -13.80 -3.97
CA PHE A 240 23.30 -14.04 -3.28
C PHE A 240 24.10 -15.25 -3.83
N HIS A 241 23.63 -15.86 -4.92
CA HIS A 241 24.30 -17.01 -5.54
C HIS A 241 24.52 -16.88 -7.05
N ALA A 242 24.73 -15.66 -7.55
CA ALA A 242 25.41 -15.45 -8.83
C ALA A 242 26.92 -15.33 -8.60
N HIS A 243 27.59 -16.50 -8.64
CA HIS A 243 29.01 -16.66 -8.95
C HIS A 243 30.07 -15.96 -8.06
N TRP A 244 30.31 -16.53 -6.87
CA TRP A 244 31.58 -16.39 -6.13
C TRP A 244 32.75 -17.19 -6.75
N SER A 245 32.57 -17.79 -7.93
CA SER A 245 33.61 -18.57 -8.65
C SER A 245 34.50 -17.75 -9.60
N PHE A 246 34.45 -16.42 -9.56
CA PHE A 246 35.37 -15.55 -10.31
C PHE A 246 36.17 -14.56 -9.44
N LEU A 247 36.51 -14.94 -8.20
CA LEU A 247 37.65 -14.35 -7.49
C LEU A 247 38.95 -14.75 -8.19
N GLY A 248 39.28 -14.07 -9.30
CA GLY A 248 40.44 -14.41 -10.09
C GLY A 248 40.60 -13.64 -11.39
N ARG A 249 40.27 -12.34 -11.44
CA ARG A 249 40.85 -11.31 -12.32
C ARG A 249 40.17 -9.98 -12.00
N GLY A 250 40.96 -8.92 -11.84
CA GLY A 250 40.49 -7.60 -11.42
C GLY A 250 39.25 -7.13 -12.19
N TYR A 251 38.18 -6.84 -11.44
CA TYR A 251 36.96 -6.26 -11.97
C TYR A 251 37.21 -4.79 -12.29
N ILE A 252 37.03 -4.44 -13.56
CA ILE A 252 36.67 -3.08 -13.98
C ILE A 252 35.16 -2.97 -13.72
N GLU A 253 34.73 -2.02 -12.89
CA GLU A 253 33.31 -1.75 -12.66
C GLU A 253 32.61 -1.39 -13.99
N PRO A 254 31.41 -1.93 -14.27
CA PRO A 254 30.67 -1.55 -15.47
C PRO A 254 30.30 -0.05 -15.41
N PRO A 255 30.45 0.72 -16.51
CA PRO A 255 30.03 2.12 -16.53
C PRO A 255 28.51 2.20 -16.31
N GLY A 256 28.08 2.95 -15.29
CA GLY A 256 26.66 3.26 -15.02
C GLY A 256 26.04 2.65 -13.76
N ALA A 257 26.78 1.86 -12.95
CA ALA A 257 26.25 1.29 -11.70
C ALA A 257 26.02 2.31 -10.56
N ASN A 258 26.51 3.55 -10.72
CA ASN A 258 26.37 4.66 -9.76
C ASN A 258 25.58 5.86 -10.31
N ASP A 259 24.94 5.73 -11.47
CA ASP A 259 24.18 6.83 -12.05
C ASP A 259 22.90 7.07 -11.24
N THR A 260 22.62 8.33 -10.92
CA THR A 260 21.42 8.75 -10.20
C THR A 260 20.60 9.73 -11.03
N ASP A 261 19.28 9.55 -11.05
CA ASP A 261 18.33 10.52 -11.57
C ASP A 261 17.87 11.47 -10.44
N CYS A 262 17.52 12.71 -10.78
CA CYS A 262 16.97 13.67 -9.83
C CYS A 262 15.45 13.77 -9.97
N VAL A 263 14.73 13.34 -8.94
CA VAL A 263 13.27 13.54 -8.83
C VAL A 263 13.02 14.70 -7.89
N PHE A 264 12.22 15.67 -8.31
CA PHE A 264 12.02 16.89 -7.54
C PHE A 264 10.56 17.28 -7.39
N LEU A 265 10.26 17.90 -6.25
CA LEU A 265 9.05 18.66 -5.97
C LEU A 265 9.46 20.12 -5.77
N LYS A 266 8.90 21.03 -6.56
CA LYS A 266 9.22 22.47 -6.46
C LYS A 266 7.98 23.29 -6.20
N ASP A 267 8.17 24.34 -5.39
CA ASP A 267 7.15 25.34 -5.05
C ASP A 267 5.83 24.74 -4.52
N TYR A 268 5.89 23.61 -3.81
CA TYR A 268 4.71 23.04 -3.16
C TYR A 268 4.38 23.87 -1.92
N VAL A 269 3.21 24.49 -1.88
CA VAL A 269 2.78 25.37 -0.77
C VAL A 269 1.60 24.74 -0.03
N ALA A 270 1.72 24.64 1.30
CA ALA A 270 0.66 24.15 2.16
C ALA A 270 0.47 25.07 3.39
N PRO A 271 -0.76 25.17 3.93
CA PRO A 271 -1.01 25.81 5.22
C PRO A 271 -0.49 24.90 6.34
N VAL A 272 0.33 25.43 7.24
CA VAL A 272 0.92 24.68 8.36
C VAL A 272 0.79 25.46 9.65
N GLU A 273 0.37 24.81 10.73
CA GLU A 273 0.47 25.36 12.08
C GLU A 273 1.91 25.26 12.55
N ILE A 274 2.67 26.33 12.37
CA ILE A 274 4.12 26.34 12.63
C ILE A 274 4.56 27.60 13.36
N GLY A 275 5.41 27.44 14.38
CA GLY A 275 5.98 28.58 15.09
C GLY A 275 6.48 28.28 16.50
N ALA A 276 7.58 28.93 16.89
CA ALA A 276 8.15 28.82 18.22
C ALA A 276 7.64 29.93 19.15
N TYR A 277 6.99 30.96 18.60
CA TYR A 277 6.44 32.06 19.39
C TYR A 277 4.99 31.80 19.80
N ALA A 278 4.64 32.21 21.02
CA ALA A 278 3.31 32.05 21.60
C ALA A 278 2.15 32.55 20.71
N HIS A 279 2.39 33.57 19.87
CA HIS A 279 1.40 34.15 18.96
C HIS A 279 1.25 33.38 17.63
N GLU A 280 2.14 32.44 17.33
CA GLU A 280 2.05 31.57 16.14
C GLU A 280 1.24 30.29 16.44
N HIS A 281 0.94 29.99 17.71
CA HIS A 281 0.09 28.85 18.08
C HIS A 281 -1.37 29.07 17.69
N GLY A 282 -1.99 28.05 17.09
CA GLY A 282 -3.39 28.09 16.64
C GLY A 282 -3.62 28.87 15.34
N HIS A 283 -2.56 29.30 14.66
CA HIS A 283 -2.63 29.97 13.36
C HIS A 283 -1.85 29.18 12.30
N THR A 284 -2.41 29.08 11.10
CA THR A 284 -1.72 28.48 9.96
C THR A 284 -0.96 29.54 9.17
N GLN A 285 0.23 29.20 8.71
CA GLN A 285 1.08 30.01 7.84
C GLN A 285 1.38 29.24 6.55
N ARG A 286 1.58 29.94 5.43
CA ARG A 286 1.99 29.32 4.17
C ARG A 286 3.45 28.89 4.26
N VAL A 287 3.67 27.58 4.12
CA VAL A 287 4.99 26.99 4.06
C VAL A 287 5.22 26.41 2.68
N ARG A 288 6.36 26.75 2.07
CA ARG A 288 6.81 26.23 0.79
C ARG A 288 7.84 25.12 1.00
N PHE A 289 7.69 24.06 0.22
CA PHE A 289 8.55 22.90 0.20
C PHE A 289 9.20 22.77 -1.17
N ASN A 290 10.52 22.62 -1.18
CA ASN A 290 11.31 22.22 -2.34
C ASN A 290 12.13 21.00 -1.95
N VAL A 291 11.97 19.88 -2.65
CA VAL A 291 12.66 18.63 -2.36
C VAL A 291 13.26 18.07 -3.63
N GLU A 292 14.52 17.65 -3.56
CA GLU A 292 15.24 17.01 -4.65
C GLU A 292 15.82 15.70 -4.13
N ALA A 293 15.36 14.57 -4.66
CA ALA A 293 15.83 13.24 -4.32
C ALA A 293 16.71 12.69 -5.44
N GLU A 294 17.93 12.27 -5.09
CA GLU A 294 18.85 11.55 -5.97
C GLU A 294 18.57 10.05 -5.86
N VAL A 295 18.06 9.49 -6.95
CA VAL A 295 17.52 8.14 -7.02
C VAL A 295 18.40 7.29 -7.91
N THR A 296 18.84 6.13 -7.42
CA THR A 296 19.67 5.19 -8.19
C THR A 296 18.93 4.76 -9.46
N ARG A 297 19.58 4.93 -10.61
CA ARG A 297 19.05 4.54 -11.93
C ARG A 297 19.12 3.02 -12.08
N ILE A 298 18.02 2.42 -12.54
CA ILE A 298 17.99 1.01 -12.92
C ILE A 298 18.02 0.97 -14.45
N ASN A 299 19.05 0.32 -15.01
CA ASN A 299 19.12 0.10 -16.46
C ASN A 299 18.23 -1.10 -16.83
N GLY A 300 17.00 -0.83 -17.28
CA GLY A 300 16.09 -1.88 -17.75
C GLY A 300 14.69 -1.41 -18.10
N SER A 301 14.49 -1.06 -19.38
CA SER A 301 13.21 -0.75 -20.05
C SER A 301 12.34 0.37 -19.44
N ASP A 302 11.46 0.94 -20.27
CA ASP A 302 10.53 2.04 -20.00
C ASP A 302 9.39 1.60 -19.03
N ASP A 303 9.76 0.95 -17.92
CA ASP A 303 8.88 0.36 -16.93
C ASP A 303 8.60 1.38 -15.82
N MET A 304 7.34 1.76 -15.62
CA MET A 304 6.90 2.69 -14.57
C MET A 304 7.33 2.22 -13.16
N ARG A 305 7.63 0.93 -12.97
CA ARG A 305 8.19 0.35 -11.72
C ARG A 305 9.55 0.93 -11.35
N SER A 306 10.27 1.48 -12.32
CA SER A 306 11.60 2.06 -12.12
C SER A 306 11.56 3.54 -11.71
N ILE A 307 10.38 4.15 -11.57
CA ILE A 307 10.23 5.59 -11.31
C ILE A 307 9.88 5.83 -9.85
N PHE A 308 10.81 6.43 -9.09
CA PHE A 308 10.49 7.04 -7.80
C PHE A 308 9.55 8.23 -8.05
N SER A 309 8.28 8.13 -7.62
CA SER A 309 7.29 9.21 -7.83
C SER A 309 7.49 10.35 -6.84
N TYR A 310 7.28 11.60 -7.29
CA TYR A 310 7.22 12.77 -6.41
C TYR A 310 6.08 12.67 -5.38
N ASP A 311 5.10 11.79 -5.58
CA ASP A 311 4.01 11.55 -4.61
C ASP A 311 4.55 11.05 -3.26
N VAL A 312 5.65 10.28 -3.26
CA VAL A 312 6.32 9.83 -2.03
C VAL A 312 6.76 11.03 -1.19
N ILE A 313 7.27 12.07 -1.85
CA ILE A 313 7.65 13.33 -1.20
C ILE A 313 6.40 14.05 -0.67
N MET A 314 5.35 14.14 -1.48
CA MET A 314 4.10 14.83 -1.10
C MET A 314 3.41 14.16 0.10
N ASP A 315 3.41 12.83 0.18
CA ASP A 315 2.83 12.11 1.31
C ASP A 315 3.68 12.23 2.56
N ALA A 316 5.01 12.18 2.45
CA ALA A 316 5.89 12.45 3.58
C ALA A 316 5.61 13.85 4.17
N ILE A 317 5.38 14.86 3.32
CA ILE A 317 4.94 16.18 3.76
C ILE A 317 3.59 16.06 4.48
N LYS A 318 2.55 15.49 3.85
CA LYS A 318 1.21 15.37 4.46
C LYS A 318 1.23 14.64 5.80
N MET A 319 2.02 13.56 5.93
CA MET A 319 2.17 12.80 7.17
C MET A 319 2.78 13.64 8.29
N ILE A 320 3.81 14.43 7.98
CA ILE A 320 4.42 15.34 8.95
C ILE A 320 3.41 16.39 9.40
N LEU A 321 2.64 16.95 8.46
CA LEU A 321 1.64 17.98 8.74
C LEU A 321 0.44 17.45 9.54
N ALA A 322 0.08 16.18 9.37
CA ALA A 322 -0.98 15.54 10.14
C ALA A 322 -0.65 15.38 11.64
N GLY A 323 0.64 15.46 12.01
CA GLY A 323 1.09 15.42 13.41
C GLY A 323 0.73 16.66 14.24
N GLY A 324 0.05 17.64 13.65
CA GLY A 324 -0.38 18.87 14.33
C GLY A 324 0.71 19.94 14.34
N HIS A 325 0.68 20.81 15.36
CA HIS A 325 1.58 21.95 15.47
C HIS A 325 3.06 21.54 15.55
N ILE A 326 3.90 22.24 14.79
CA ILE A 326 5.36 22.02 14.78
C ILE A 326 6.06 23.34 15.12
N GLU A 327 7.02 23.33 16.02
CA GLU A 327 7.68 24.58 16.45
C GLU A 327 8.62 25.17 15.37
N LEU A 328 9.34 24.30 14.65
CA LEU A 328 10.49 24.68 13.82
C LEU A 328 10.42 24.09 12.40
N VAL A 329 10.83 24.89 11.40
CA VAL A 329 10.95 24.42 9.99
C VAL A 329 12.07 23.41 9.83
N GLU A 330 13.07 23.47 10.70
CA GLU A 330 14.17 22.53 10.88
C GLU A 330 13.63 21.11 11.13
N THR A 331 12.71 20.97 12.09
CA THR A 331 12.09 19.68 12.44
C THR A 331 11.35 19.08 11.25
N ILE A 332 10.64 19.91 10.48
CA ILE A 332 9.95 19.47 9.27
C ILE A 332 10.95 18.99 8.23
N ALA A 333 12.01 19.77 7.98
CA ALA A 333 13.03 19.44 6.99
C ALA A 333 13.73 18.12 7.33
N GLU A 334 14.09 17.91 8.60
CA GLU A 334 14.74 16.68 9.08
C GLU A 334 13.85 15.46 8.95
N ARG A 335 12.60 15.52 9.45
CA ARG A 335 11.64 14.41 9.33
C ARG A 335 11.35 14.06 7.87
N LEU A 336 11.26 15.08 7.01
CA LEU A 336 11.03 14.88 5.57
C LEU A 336 12.22 14.20 4.92
N ALA A 337 13.44 14.62 5.24
CA ALA A 337 14.65 13.98 4.73
C ALA A 337 14.77 12.52 5.21
N GLU A 338 14.48 12.24 6.48
CA GLU A 338 14.47 10.88 7.04
C GLU A 338 13.42 10.00 6.36
N SER A 339 12.19 10.49 6.22
CA SER A 339 11.10 9.75 5.58
C SER A 339 11.40 9.41 4.12
N VAL A 340 11.91 10.37 3.34
CA VAL A 340 12.31 10.15 1.94
C VAL A 340 13.50 9.18 1.84
N LEU A 341 14.45 9.26 2.77
CA LEU A 341 15.59 8.33 2.84
C LEU A 341 15.22 6.93 3.31
N LEU A 342 14.00 6.64 3.75
CA LEU A 342 13.58 5.25 3.98
C LEU A 342 13.48 4.47 2.67
N HIS A 343 13.21 5.15 1.55
CA HIS A 343 13.07 4.50 0.25
C HIS A 343 14.43 4.03 -0.29
N GLU A 344 14.61 2.72 -0.44
CA GLU A 344 15.90 2.04 -0.69
C GLU A 344 16.75 2.65 -1.83
N ARG A 345 16.08 3.16 -2.88
CA ARG A 345 16.74 3.73 -4.07
C ARG A 345 17.25 5.16 -3.90
N VAL A 346 16.76 5.90 -2.90
CA VAL A 346 17.20 7.26 -2.63
C VAL A 346 18.57 7.22 -1.97
N ARG A 347 19.56 7.84 -2.64
CA ARG A 347 20.95 7.96 -2.18
C ARG A 347 21.19 9.25 -1.42
N ALA A 348 20.57 10.33 -1.87
CA ALA A 348 20.61 11.59 -1.18
C ALA A 348 19.29 12.34 -1.37
N VAL A 349 18.98 13.21 -0.42
CA VAL A 349 17.83 14.12 -0.53
C VAL A 349 18.26 15.50 -0.08
N THR A 350 17.85 16.50 -0.85
CA THR A 350 17.96 17.92 -0.50
C THR A 350 16.57 18.43 -0.20
N VAL A 351 16.35 18.96 0.99
CA VAL A 351 15.05 19.47 1.46
C VAL A 351 15.21 20.95 1.80
N GLN A 352 14.34 21.78 1.24
CA GLN A 352 14.22 23.20 1.57
C GLN A 352 12.79 23.50 2.00
N VAL A 353 12.64 24.07 3.19
CA VAL A 353 11.34 24.41 3.81
C VAL A 353 11.37 25.87 4.21
N GLU A 354 10.38 26.65 3.76
CA GLU A 354 10.36 28.09 3.91
C GLU A 354 9.00 28.60 4.38
N LYS A 355 8.96 29.48 5.39
CA LYS A 355 7.79 30.28 5.74
C LYS A 355 7.70 31.48 4.79
N LEU A 356 6.53 31.70 4.21
CA LEU A 356 6.30 32.78 3.25
C LEU A 356 5.70 34.05 3.87
N ASP A 357 5.25 33.97 5.12
CA ASP A 357 4.44 35.02 5.75
C ASP A 357 5.19 35.79 6.87
N VAL A 358 6.44 35.42 7.18
CA VAL A 358 7.22 35.98 8.31
C VAL A 358 7.94 37.29 7.96
N ALA A 359 8.32 37.49 6.70
CA ALA A 359 9.05 38.68 6.25
C ALA A 359 8.80 38.94 4.76
N PRO A 360 9.14 40.13 4.21
CA PRO A 360 9.19 40.34 2.77
C PRO A 360 10.19 39.37 2.12
N GLY A 361 9.67 38.30 1.51
CA GLY A 361 10.46 37.19 0.95
C GLY A 361 10.11 35.86 1.60
N ALA A 362 11.06 34.92 1.59
CA ALA A 362 10.91 33.60 2.20
C ALA A 362 12.04 33.38 3.21
N VAL A 363 11.72 32.87 4.40
CA VAL A 363 12.70 32.52 5.44
C VAL A 363 12.56 31.04 5.76
N GLY A 364 13.67 30.32 5.78
CA GLY A 364 13.61 28.87 5.90
C GLY A 364 14.97 28.21 6.04
N VAL A 365 14.95 26.90 5.94
CA VAL A 365 16.14 26.05 6.01
C VAL A 365 16.29 25.22 4.77
N LYS A 366 17.54 24.93 4.41
CA LYS A 366 17.89 23.98 3.35
C LYS A 366 18.90 22.99 3.90
N ILE A 367 18.54 21.72 3.88
CA ILE A 367 19.39 20.62 4.34
C ILE A 367 19.64 19.64 3.20
N ARG A 368 20.77 18.94 3.28
CA ARG A 368 21.05 17.76 2.46
C ARG A 368 21.38 16.60 3.39
N ARG A 369 20.84 15.42 3.10
CA ARG A 369 21.12 14.17 3.81
C ARG A 369 21.47 13.10 2.78
N VAL A 370 22.41 12.24 3.12
CA VAL A 370 22.88 11.15 2.26
C VAL A 370 22.67 9.85 3.02
N ARG A 371 22.20 8.80 2.34
CA ARG A 371 22.07 7.46 2.90
C ARG A 371 23.46 6.96 3.31
N ALA A 372 23.64 6.63 4.59
CA ALA A 372 24.88 6.03 5.06
C ALA A 372 25.07 4.64 4.42
N HIS A 373 26.07 4.49 3.55
CA HIS A 373 26.57 3.19 3.10
C HIS A 373 28.10 3.17 3.29
N GLU A 374 28.59 2.25 4.12
CA GLU A 374 29.94 1.64 4.08
C GLU A 374 31.20 2.53 3.87
N GLU A 375 31.21 3.81 4.24
CA GLU A 375 32.46 4.60 4.23
C GLU A 375 33.50 4.15 5.27
N ALA A 376 33.13 3.22 6.17
CA ALA A 376 34.05 2.64 7.16
C ALA A 376 35.13 1.68 6.58
N ARG A 377 35.14 1.39 5.27
CA ARG A 377 36.14 0.48 4.66
C ARG A 377 37.36 1.17 4.02
N ARG A 378 37.43 2.52 4.04
CA ARG A 378 38.51 3.28 3.36
C ARG A 378 39.57 3.91 4.26
N VAL A 379 39.63 3.58 5.54
CA VAL A 379 40.77 3.95 6.40
C VAL A 379 41.45 2.67 6.92
N GLN A 380 42.25 2.02 6.08
CA GLN A 380 43.31 1.16 6.60
C GLN A 380 44.52 2.05 6.94
N PRO A 381 45.07 2.00 8.17
CA PRO A 381 46.37 2.58 8.44
C PRO A 381 47.44 1.81 7.65
N ALA A 382 48.40 2.54 7.08
CA ALA A 382 49.49 1.99 6.28
C ALA A 382 50.26 0.89 7.02
N PRO A 383 50.70 -0.19 6.33
CA PRO A 383 51.43 -1.27 6.99
C PRO A 383 52.80 -0.80 7.46
N MET A 384 53.05 -0.99 8.76
CA MET A 384 54.36 -0.82 9.39
C MET A 384 55.39 -1.74 8.70
N ARG A 385 56.43 -1.15 8.11
CA ARG A 385 57.62 -1.89 7.66
C ARG A 385 58.36 -2.42 8.88
N ILE A 386 58.45 -3.73 9.00
CA ILE A 386 59.41 -4.38 9.90
C ILE A 386 60.65 -4.65 9.05
N ASP A 387 61.69 -3.85 9.27
CA ASP A 387 63.00 -4.11 8.69
C ASP A 387 63.61 -5.34 9.38
N ALA A 388 63.99 -6.33 8.58
CA ALA A 388 64.72 -7.50 9.02
C ALA A 388 66.13 -7.10 9.49
N VAL A 389 66.45 -7.41 10.74
CA VAL A 389 67.83 -7.40 11.24
C VAL A 389 68.34 -8.84 11.30
N LYS A 390 69.55 -8.99 10.76
CA LYS A 390 70.31 -10.19 10.39
C LYS A 390 70.40 -11.30 11.42
#